data_AF-A0A7J3CUS7-F1
#
_entry.id   AF-A0A7J3CUS7-F1
#
_cell.length_a   1.000
_cell.length_b   1.000
_cell.length_c   1.000
_cell.angle_alpha   90.00
_cell.angle_beta   90.00
_cell.angle_gamma   90.00
#
_symmetry.space_group_name_H-M   'P 1'
#
loop_
_entity.id
_entity.type
_entity.pdbx_description
1 polymer ?
#
loop_
_entity_poly.entity_id
_entity_poly.type
_entity_poly.pdbx_seq_one_letter_code
_entity_poly.pdbx_strand_id
1 'polypeptide(L)'
;MANGEIYSYGGSIIEPEYSEFWVGYRLAPARIGAPTSPQTANQIAEVSARLSEGMKTVEISALSPEVFETVPKQHLEEIHRLGKLVGAETSVHGPMIDPAGFTREGWSEFERQNAERRMLEVVKRSHDLNPKGNVPVTFHASALPGTEWSAGWEGEKQIEEINKERAKEGLPPLPTVSREEAFMVAVNQETGSMIPLKIEERYYPETGKKEIVIPRKELEMINNGEWSSKMVRLLEYKKIADELREEALPQVRMYEQKIASGLPLTEAEKSVYEAAKAKLLSSKRFVDSMMAAMRSDYSEAYKYSSEKERELLEEASKPYREFIRGAEKYPSFSGYIEKEAEVVDKLLEGMQRVRPEIYVPVENFALEKASKTFGDVAFKAYEKFGESAPIICVENLYPGMAFSRAEQLKQLIEKSREKFVEAAVKAGKSRQEAREAAEKLIGATWDVGHINMLRKGGFRKEEIIAETKKIAPYVKHVHLSDNFGFADTHLPPGMGEVPTKEMLKELEKAGFFGKSIVEAGAFVQQFKTSPHKFALEALGAPVYAPVTQPSWTQAGALYGAAGYFAGYGTFLPEQHFAMYGTSLTGIPVELGGQMPGKRTGLAGTPME
;
A
#
# COMPACT_ATOMS: atom_id res chain seq x y z
N MET A 1 -40.46 -8.66 57.21
CA MET A 1 -39.13 -8.77 57.85
C MET A 1 -38.69 -10.21 57.70
N ALA A 2 -37.61 -10.62 57.04
CA ALA A 2 -36.62 -9.96 56.20
C ALA A 2 -36.28 -10.99 55.10
N ASN A 3 -36.30 -10.58 53.83
CA ASN A 3 -35.84 -11.42 52.73
C ASN A 3 -34.31 -11.38 52.73
N GLY A 4 -33.68 -12.54 52.88
CA GLY A 4 -32.24 -12.70 52.72
C GLY A 4 -31.90 -12.80 51.24
N GLU A 5 -31.46 -11.69 50.65
CA GLU A 5 -30.68 -11.71 49.42
C GLU A 5 -29.23 -12.05 49.78
N ILE A 6 -28.83 -13.30 49.53
CA ILE A 6 -27.44 -13.70 49.51
C ILE A 6 -26.95 -13.45 48.07
N TYR A 7 -25.95 -12.58 47.95
CA TYR A 7 -25.24 -12.24 46.72
C TYR A 7 -24.85 -13.49 45.91
N SER A 8 -25.49 -13.69 44.75
CA SER A 8 -25.05 -14.63 43.71
C SER A 8 -24.20 -13.89 42.68
N TYR A 9 -22.92 -13.64 42.99
CA TYR A 9 -21.92 -13.35 41.96
C TYR A 9 -21.21 -14.66 41.62
N GLY A 10 -21.77 -15.41 40.69
CA GLY A 10 -21.17 -16.67 40.22
C GLY A 10 -21.80 -17.08 38.89
N GLY A 11 -21.14 -16.75 37.79
CA GLY A 11 -21.58 -17.11 36.45
C GLY A 11 -21.78 -18.63 36.29
N SER A 12 -22.83 -19.00 35.56
CA SER A 12 -23.20 -20.39 35.28
C SER A 12 -22.18 -21.07 34.35
N ILE A 13 -21.81 -22.33 34.64
CA ILE A 13 -21.02 -23.17 33.72
C ILE A 13 -21.83 -23.53 32.45
N ILE A 14 -23.15 -23.48 32.54
CA ILE A 14 -24.10 -23.80 31.45
C ILE A 14 -24.34 -22.57 30.57
N GLU A 15 -24.25 -21.37 31.13
CA GLU A 15 -24.33 -20.08 30.44
C GLU A 15 -23.14 -19.21 30.86
N PRO A 16 -21.95 -19.43 30.27
CA PRO A 16 -20.77 -18.67 30.64
C PRO A 16 -20.96 -17.18 30.32
N GLU A 17 -20.81 -16.33 31.32
CA GLU A 17 -20.64 -14.90 31.13
C GLU A 17 -19.29 -14.66 30.45
N TYR A 18 -19.33 -13.98 29.29
CA TYR A 18 -18.15 -13.57 28.56
C TYR A 18 -17.88 -12.10 28.83
N SER A 19 -16.59 -11.74 28.89
CA SER A 19 -16.14 -10.35 28.90
C SER A 19 -16.80 -9.50 27.81
N GLU A 20 -17.08 -8.24 28.12
CA GLU A 20 -17.57 -7.23 27.17
C GLU A 20 -16.61 -7.01 25.99
N PHE A 21 -15.32 -7.35 26.15
CA PHE A 21 -14.30 -7.25 25.09
C PHE A 21 -14.30 -8.44 24.12
N TRP A 22 -15.12 -9.47 24.36
CA TRP A 22 -15.09 -10.72 23.59
C TRP A 22 -15.50 -10.52 22.12
N VAL A 23 -14.57 -10.71 21.18
CA VAL A 23 -14.86 -10.54 19.74
C VAL A 23 -15.58 -11.73 19.10
N GLY A 24 -15.82 -12.81 19.84
CA GLY A 24 -16.51 -14.00 19.33
C GLY A 24 -15.64 -14.94 18.48
N TYR A 25 -14.31 -14.86 18.61
CA TYR A 25 -13.33 -15.67 17.88
C TYR A 25 -12.16 -16.09 18.76
N ARG A 26 -11.80 -17.38 18.76
CA ARG A 26 -10.76 -17.93 19.65
C ARG A 26 -9.41 -18.01 18.94
N LEU A 27 -8.39 -17.40 19.52
CA LEU A 27 -7.00 -17.51 19.07
C LEU A 27 -6.12 -18.05 20.21
N ALA A 28 -5.25 -19.00 19.92
CA ALA A 28 -4.34 -19.56 20.93
C ALA A 28 -3.35 -18.48 21.42
N PRO A 29 -2.99 -18.42 22.72
CA PRO A 29 -2.03 -17.45 23.25
C PRO A 29 -0.71 -17.43 22.47
N ALA A 30 -0.22 -18.60 22.04
CA ALA A 30 1.03 -18.72 21.29
C ALA A 30 1.01 -18.03 19.90
N ARG A 31 -0.19 -17.73 19.38
CA ARG A 31 -0.41 -17.03 18.11
C ARG A 31 -0.59 -15.52 18.28
N ILE A 32 -0.62 -15.02 19.52
CA ILE A 32 -0.77 -13.59 19.84
C ILE A 32 0.60 -13.06 20.26
N GLY A 33 1.16 -12.17 19.43
CA GLY A 33 2.38 -11.42 19.70
C GLY A 33 2.14 -9.93 19.85
N ALA A 34 3.22 -9.17 20.00
CA ALA A 34 3.20 -7.71 20.01
C ALA A 34 4.53 -7.15 19.48
N PRO A 35 4.54 -5.89 19.02
CA PRO A 35 5.76 -5.24 18.57
C PRO A 35 6.64 -4.76 19.74
N THR A 36 7.92 -4.57 19.46
CA THR A 36 8.84 -3.82 20.32
C THR A 36 8.69 -2.32 20.11
N SER A 37 9.22 -1.50 21.03
CA SER A 37 9.28 -0.05 20.78
C SER A 37 10.27 0.28 19.66
N PRO A 38 9.89 1.09 18.64
CA PRO A 38 10.81 1.58 17.61
C PRO A 38 11.72 2.73 18.10
N GLN A 39 11.49 3.24 19.32
CA GLN A 39 12.18 4.43 19.85
C GLN A 39 13.52 4.11 20.52
N THR A 40 13.89 2.83 20.64
CA THR A 40 15.10 2.40 21.35
C THR A 40 15.90 1.40 20.55
N ALA A 41 17.24 1.50 20.61
CA ALA A 41 18.13 0.51 20.02
C ALA A 41 18.27 -0.74 20.91
N ASN A 42 17.83 -0.68 22.18
CA ASN A 42 17.92 -1.80 23.12
C ASN A 42 16.79 -2.81 22.89
N GLN A 43 16.78 -3.42 21.71
CA GLN A 43 15.77 -4.38 21.27
C GLN A 43 15.80 -5.68 22.09
N ILE A 44 16.94 -6.05 22.69
CA ILE A 44 17.02 -7.21 23.61
C ILE A 44 16.10 -7.00 24.81
N ALA A 45 16.13 -5.80 25.42
CA ALA A 45 15.29 -5.49 26.57
C ALA A 45 13.80 -5.49 26.21
N GLU A 46 13.45 -4.89 25.06
CA GLU A 46 12.06 -4.87 24.56
C GLU A 46 11.55 -6.28 24.31
N VAL A 47 12.32 -7.13 23.60
CA VAL A 47 11.95 -8.53 23.37
C VAL A 47 11.82 -9.27 24.69
N SER A 48 12.78 -9.11 25.61
CA SER A 48 12.74 -9.78 26.92
C SER A 48 11.51 -9.40 27.73
N ALA A 49 11.07 -8.13 27.67
CA ALA A 49 9.85 -7.67 28.32
C ALA A 49 8.61 -8.37 27.76
N ARG A 50 8.48 -8.46 26.43
CA ARG A 50 7.35 -9.14 25.76
C ARG A 50 7.33 -10.65 26.05
N LEU A 51 8.49 -11.29 26.05
CA LEU A 51 8.61 -12.71 26.42
C LEU A 51 8.23 -12.95 27.90
N SER A 52 8.59 -12.01 28.79
CA SER A 52 8.23 -12.08 30.21
C SER A 52 6.73 -11.89 30.46
N GLU A 53 6.03 -11.19 29.57
CA GLU A 53 4.56 -11.09 29.56
C GLU A 53 3.87 -12.37 29.08
N GLY A 54 4.64 -13.37 28.60
CA GLY A 54 4.13 -14.66 28.15
C GLY A 54 3.96 -14.81 26.64
N MET A 55 4.33 -13.79 25.85
CA MET A 55 4.22 -13.83 24.39
C MET A 55 5.19 -14.85 23.79
N LYS A 56 4.73 -15.59 22.77
CA LYS A 56 5.56 -16.54 21.99
C LYS A 56 5.95 -16.03 20.60
N THR A 57 5.56 -14.80 20.30
CA THR A 57 5.88 -14.13 19.04
C THR A 57 6.13 -12.66 19.35
N VAL A 58 7.26 -12.13 18.89
CA VAL A 58 7.62 -10.72 19.10
C VAL A 58 8.07 -10.13 17.78
N GLU A 59 7.50 -8.99 17.40
CA GLU A 59 7.92 -8.28 16.20
C GLU A 59 8.92 -7.18 16.55
N ILE A 60 10.09 -7.19 15.93
CA ILE A 60 11.08 -6.14 16.10
C ILE A 60 10.69 -4.96 15.22
N SER A 61 10.35 -3.83 15.82
CA SER A 61 9.99 -2.62 15.09
C SER A 61 11.24 -1.85 14.66
N ALA A 62 11.54 -1.91 13.36
CA ALA A 62 12.59 -1.17 12.68
C ALA A 62 12.08 0.12 11.99
N LEU A 63 10.95 0.68 12.49
CA LEU A 63 10.26 1.80 11.86
C LEU A 63 11.12 3.08 11.72
N SER A 64 12.03 3.33 12.66
CA SER A 64 13.05 4.38 12.54
C SER A 64 14.35 3.77 12.00
N PRO A 65 14.73 4.11 10.75
CA PRO A 65 16.00 3.66 10.16
C PRO A 65 17.19 4.01 11.05
N GLU A 66 17.21 5.22 11.60
CA GLU A 66 18.32 5.75 12.39
C GLU A 66 18.54 4.94 13.66
N VAL A 67 17.45 4.55 14.34
CA VAL A 67 17.53 3.69 15.52
C VAL A 67 17.95 2.28 15.13
N PHE A 68 17.34 1.70 14.10
CA PHE A 68 17.60 0.32 13.70
C PHE A 68 19.03 0.10 13.18
N GLU A 69 19.63 1.10 12.52
CA GLU A 69 21.03 1.08 12.09
C GLU A 69 22.01 0.98 13.26
N THR A 70 21.65 1.49 14.44
CA THR A 70 22.49 1.41 15.64
C THR A 70 22.41 0.06 16.36
N VAL A 71 21.46 -0.81 16.01
CA VAL A 71 21.30 -2.14 16.65
C VAL A 71 22.41 -3.09 16.18
N PRO A 72 23.34 -3.52 17.04
CA PRO A 72 24.42 -4.41 16.60
C PRO A 72 23.90 -5.77 16.13
N LYS A 73 24.59 -6.40 15.18
CA LYS A 73 24.26 -7.76 14.72
C LYS A 73 24.17 -8.75 15.88
N GLN A 74 25.07 -8.63 16.86
CA GLN A 74 25.13 -9.47 18.06
C GLN A 74 23.84 -9.40 18.89
N HIS A 75 23.11 -8.29 18.83
CA HIS A 75 21.82 -8.18 19.52
C HIS A 75 20.75 -9.00 18.81
N LEU A 76 20.74 -9.06 17.48
CA LEU A 76 19.82 -9.91 16.72
C LEU A 76 20.11 -11.39 16.97
N GLU A 77 21.40 -11.77 17.00
CA GLU A 77 21.83 -13.12 17.37
C GLU A 77 21.45 -13.49 18.81
N GLU A 78 21.53 -12.54 19.76
CA GLU A 78 21.08 -12.76 21.14
C GLU A 78 19.56 -12.90 21.22
N ILE A 79 18.80 -12.08 20.50
CA ILE A 79 17.35 -12.23 20.40
C ILE A 79 16.98 -13.61 19.83
N HIS A 80 17.70 -14.09 18.81
CA HIS A 80 17.52 -15.46 18.30
C HIS A 80 17.75 -16.52 19.39
N ARG A 81 18.83 -16.39 20.18
CA ARG A 81 19.13 -17.31 21.30
C ARG A 81 18.03 -17.30 22.36
N LEU A 82 17.55 -16.11 22.74
CA LEU A 82 16.45 -15.94 23.70
C LEU A 82 15.16 -16.57 23.18
N GLY A 83 14.79 -16.30 21.92
CA GLY A 83 13.61 -16.89 21.28
C GLY A 83 13.68 -18.41 21.29
N LYS A 84 14.83 -19.00 20.92
CA LYS A 84 15.04 -20.45 20.96
C LYS A 84 14.92 -21.02 22.38
N LEU A 85 15.44 -20.33 23.39
CA LEU A 85 15.40 -20.78 24.78
C LEU A 85 13.96 -20.90 25.30
N VAL A 86 13.09 -19.95 24.93
CA VAL A 86 11.70 -19.91 25.43
C VAL A 86 10.68 -20.48 24.44
N GLY A 87 11.13 -20.96 23.28
CA GLY A 87 10.24 -21.43 22.20
C GLY A 87 9.39 -20.33 21.60
N ALA A 88 9.96 -19.14 21.42
CA ALA A 88 9.34 -18.00 20.75
C ALA A 88 9.97 -17.75 19.37
N GLU A 89 9.21 -17.08 18.51
CA GLU A 89 9.67 -16.65 17.19
C GLU A 89 9.62 -15.13 17.06
N THR A 90 10.28 -14.63 16.03
CA THR A 90 10.39 -13.21 15.73
C THR A 90 9.98 -12.89 14.30
N SER A 91 9.39 -11.73 14.12
CA SER A 91 9.20 -11.04 12.84
C SER A 91 9.85 -9.65 12.91
N VAL A 92 9.89 -8.94 11.79
CA VAL A 92 10.43 -7.57 11.72
C VAL A 92 9.43 -6.67 11.01
N HIS A 93 9.13 -5.52 11.61
CA HIS A 93 8.43 -4.43 10.92
C HIS A 93 9.47 -3.47 10.36
N GLY A 94 9.63 -3.46 9.05
CA GLY A 94 10.62 -2.65 8.34
C GLY A 94 10.38 -1.14 8.45
N PRO A 95 11.38 -0.33 8.07
CA PRO A 95 11.29 1.13 8.10
C PRO A 95 10.23 1.67 7.15
N MET A 96 9.73 2.88 7.46
CA MET A 96 8.82 3.62 6.59
C MET A 96 9.60 4.21 5.40
N ILE A 97 9.66 3.47 4.30
CA ILE A 97 10.34 3.84 3.06
C ILE A 97 9.37 3.57 1.90
N ASP A 98 9.29 4.48 0.93
CA ASP A 98 8.49 4.25 -0.27
C ASP A 98 9.23 3.35 -1.28
N PRO A 99 8.70 2.16 -1.61
CA PRO A 99 9.38 1.22 -2.50
C PRO A 99 9.37 1.65 -3.97
N ALA A 100 8.51 2.60 -4.37
CA ALA A 100 8.48 3.15 -5.72
C ALA A 100 9.54 4.25 -5.94
N GLY A 101 10.16 4.76 -4.87
CA GLY A 101 11.23 5.76 -4.94
C GLY A 101 10.73 7.20 -4.88
N PHE A 102 9.55 7.43 -4.34
CA PHE A 102 9.08 8.78 -4.08
C PHE A 102 9.64 9.33 -2.77
N THR A 103 9.99 10.61 -2.80
CA THR A 103 10.35 11.41 -1.63
C THR A 103 9.50 12.67 -1.60
N ARG A 104 9.75 13.55 -0.61
CA ARG A 104 9.14 14.89 -0.59
C ARG A 104 9.52 15.75 -1.80
N GLU A 105 10.64 15.44 -2.47
CA GLU A 105 11.12 16.16 -3.65
C GLU A 105 10.56 15.59 -4.96
N GLY A 106 9.76 14.52 -4.89
CA GLY A 106 9.21 13.83 -6.04
C GLY A 106 9.83 12.46 -6.26
N TRP A 107 9.61 11.90 -7.46
CA TRP A 107 10.11 10.59 -7.84
C TRP A 107 11.50 10.68 -8.49
N SER A 108 12.37 9.72 -8.16
CA SER A 108 13.54 9.43 -9.00
C SER A 108 13.92 7.96 -8.96
N GLU A 109 14.53 7.47 -10.06
CA GLU A 109 15.06 6.11 -10.09
C GLU A 109 16.21 5.92 -9.08
N PHE A 110 16.97 6.97 -8.77
CA PHE A 110 18.02 6.93 -7.75
C PHE A 110 17.44 6.65 -6.36
N GLU A 111 16.35 7.33 -5.99
CA GLU A 111 15.69 7.12 -4.71
C GLU A 111 15.01 5.75 -4.63
N ARG A 112 14.45 5.24 -5.74
CA ARG A 112 13.97 3.84 -5.81
C ARG A 112 15.09 2.84 -5.49
N GLN A 113 16.27 3.03 -6.09
CA GLN A 113 17.43 2.17 -5.82
C GLN A 113 17.97 2.33 -4.39
N ASN A 114 17.85 3.51 -3.78
CA ASN A 114 18.16 3.71 -2.37
C ASN A 114 17.20 2.94 -1.47
N ALA A 115 15.89 3.02 -1.75
CA ALA A 115 14.86 2.26 -1.04
C ALA A 115 15.14 0.75 -1.11
N GLU A 116 15.42 0.23 -2.31
CA GLU A 116 15.77 -1.17 -2.54
C GLU A 116 16.99 -1.61 -1.71
N ARG A 117 18.05 -0.78 -1.66
CA ARG A 117 19.26 -1.08 -0.87
C ARG A 117 18.97 -1.12 0.63
N ARG A 118 18.19 -0.17 1.15
CA ARG A 118 17.82 -0.09 2.57
C ARG A 118 16.92 -1.26 2.97
N MET A 119 15.90 -1.56 2.17
CA MET A 119 15.02 -2.71 2.39
C MET A 119 15.80 -4.03 2.37
N LEU A 120 16.72 -4.19 1.41
CA LEU A 120 17.58 -5.37 1.35
C LEU A 120 18.48 -5.52 2.57
N GLU A 121 19.00 -4.43 3.12
CA GLU A 121 19.82 -4.49 4.33
C GLU A 121 19.00 -4.94 5.55
N VAL A 122 17.78 -4.42 5.71
CA VAL A 122 16.85 -4.87 6.74
C VAL A 122 16.55 -6.37 6.56
N VAL A 123 16.19 -6.80 5.35
CA VAL A 123 15.93 -8.22 5.06
C VAL A 123 17.15 -9.08 5.37
N LYS A 124 18.37 -8.67 5.00
CA LYS A 124 19.59 -9.41 5.31
C LYS A 124 19.82 -9.55 6.81
N ARG A 125 19.62 -8.48 7.58
CA ARG A 125 19.78 -8.49 9.04
C ARG A 125 18.68 -9.31 9.72
N SER A 126 17.46 -9.32 9.18
CA SER A 126 16.37 -10.15 9.69
C SER A 126 16.68 -11.65 9.64
N HIS A 127 17.53 -12.11 8.71
CA HIS A 127 17.96 -13.52 8.67
C HIS A 127 18.69 -13.96 9.94
N ASP A 128 19.43 -13.06 10.60
CA ASP A 128 20.16 -13.37 11.84
C ASP A 128 19.23 -13.71 13.01
N LEU A 129 17.96 -13.31 12.94
CA LEU A 129 16.94 -13.64 13.94
C LEU A 129 16.45 -15.09 13.85
N ASN A 130 16.60 -15.72 12.68
CA ASN A 130 16.36 -17.16 12.51
C ASN A 130 17.10 -17.70 11.28
N PRO A 131 18.39 -18.05 11.39
CA PRO A 131 19.20 -18.44 10.23
C PRO A 131 18.75 -19.71 9.51
N LYS A 132 17.86 -20.49 10.13
CA LYS A 132 17.32 -21.75 9.58
C LYS A 132 15.86 -21.65 9.14
N GLY A 133 15.19 -20.54 9.43
CA GLY A 133 13.77 -20.34 9.14
C GLY A 133 13.54 -19.09 8.30
N ASN A 134 12.32 -18.93 7.82
CA ASN A 134 11.92 -17.77 7.05
C ASN A 134 11.30 -16.73 7.99
N VAL A 135 12.06 -15.68 8.33
CA VAL A 135 11.57 -14.57 9.17
C VAL A 135 10.62 -13.69 8.35
N PRO A 136 9.37 -13.44 8.77
CA PRO A 136 8.51 -12.44 8.14
C PRO A 136 9.07 -11.04 8.34
N VAL A 137 9.16 -10.28 7.27
CA VAL A 137 9.59 -8.87 7.26
C VAL A 137 8.51 -8.03 6.60
N THR A 138 7.79 -7.28 7.41
CA THR A 138 6.69 -6.41 6.99
C THR A 138 7.25 -5.11 6.42
N PHE A 139 6.76 -4.68 5.25
CA PHE A 139 7.00 -3.33 4.72
C PHE A 139 5.66 -2.74 4.24
N HIS A 140 5.41 -1.48 4.57
CA HIS A 140 4.27 -0.76 3.99
C HIS A 140 4.35 -0.72 2.47
N ALA A 141 3.22 -0.96 1.80
CA ALA A 141 3.15 -0.99 0.34
C ALA A 141 3.56 0.34 -0.30
N SER A 142 3.14 1.45 0.30
CA SER A 142 3.56 2.82 -0.02
C SER A 142 3.05 3.77 1.07
N ALA A 143 3.72 4.90 1.25
CA ALA A 143 3.25 6.02 2.07
C ALA A 143 2.71 7.19 1.23
N LEU A 144 2.52 6.96 -0.08
CA LEU A 144 2.03 7.99 -1.00
C LEU A 144 0.52 8.12 -0.89
N PRO A 145 -0.01 9.35 -0.87
CA PRO A 145 -1.44 9.56 -1.07
C PRO A 145 -1.85 8.97 -2.42
N GLY A 146 -2.81 8.05 -2.41
CA GLY A 146 -3.44 7.44 -3.56
C GLY A 146 -4.90 7.88 -3.68
N THR A 147 -5.73 6.99 -4.22
CA THR A 147 -7.15 7.24 -4.46
C THR A 147 -7.96 7.09 -3.18
N GLU A 148 -8.63 8.16 -2.74
CA GLU A 148 -9.59 8.15 -1.63
C GLU A 148 -11.03 8.16 -2.17
N TRP A 149 -11.92 7.47 -1.48
CA TRP A 149 -13.33 7.32 -1.84
C TRP A 149 -14.20 8.04 -0.83
N SER A 150 -15.25 8.72 -1.30
CA SER A 150 -16.31 9.23 -0.44
C SER A 150 -17.62 8.50 -0.71
N ALA A 151 -18.54 8.58 0.25
CA ALA A 151 -19.96 8.40 -0.06
C ALA A 151 -20.33 9.48 -1.10
N GLY A 152 -20.77 9.05 -2.28
CA GLY A 152 -21.06 9.90 -3.43
C GLY A 152 -22.24 10.82 -3.15
N TRP A 153 -22.17 12.06 -3.65
CA TRP A 153 -23.11 13.13 -3.32
C TRP A 153 -24.41 13.05 -4.14
N GLU A 154 -24.37 12.44 -5.33
CA GLU A 154 -25.53 12.33 -6.23
C GLU A 154 -26.23 10.96 -6.17
N GLY A 155 -25.50 9.88 -5.84
CA GLY A 155 -26.05 8.54 -5.85
C GLY A 155 -27.00 8.23 -4.70
N GLU A 156 -26.92 8.94 -3.57
CA GLU A 156 -27.89 8.75 -2.48
C GLU A 156 -29.32 9.03 -2.97
N LYS A 157 -29.55 10.12 -3.71
CA LYS A 157 -30.90 10.48 -4.19
C LYS A 157 -31.42 9.55 -5.29
N GLN A 158 -30.56 9.20 -6.26
CA GLN A 158 -30.94 8.27 -7.34
C GLN A 158 -31.15 6.84 -6.82
N ILE A 159 -30.31 6.35 -5.91
CA ILE A 159 -30.49 5.02 -5.31
C ILE A 159 -31.70 5.02 -4.38
N GLU A 160 -32.01 6.12 -3.70
CA GLU A 160 -33.24 6.23 -2.91
C GLU A 160 -34.49 6.17 -3.80
N GLU A 161 -34.50 6.79 -4.98
CA GLU A 161 -35.59 6.66 -5.97
C GLU A 161 -35.68 5.24 -6.55
N ILE A 162 -34.56 4.65 -6.95
CA ILE A 162 -34.52 3.26 -7.45
C ILE A 162 -34.95 2.27 -6.35
N ASN A 163 -34.57 2.50 -5.09
CA ASN A 163 -35.01 1.68 -3.97
C ASN A 163 -36.50 1.86 -3.66
N LYS A 164 -37.05 3.06 -3.82
CA LYS A 164 -38.50 3.31 -3.76
C LYS A 164 -39.25 2.53 -4.84
N GLU A 165 -38.68 2.36 -6.03
CA GLU A 165 -39.28 1.53 -7.10
C GLU A 165 -39.11 0.03 -6.83
N ARG A 166 -37.92 -0.44 -6.47
CA ARG A 166 -37.65 -1.85 -6.13
C ARG A 166 -38.48 -2.34 -4.94
N ALA A 167 -38.74 -1.49 -3.96
CA ALA A 167 -39.62 -1.80 -2.84
C ALA A 167 -41.07 -2.08 -3.28
N LYS A 168 -41.55 -1.42 -4.34
CA LYS A 168 -42.87 -1.71 -4.93
C LYS A 168 -42.90 -3.08 -5.61
N GLU A 169 -41.75 -3.58 -6.05
CA GLU A 169 -41.56 -4.88 -6.69
C GLU A 169 -41.17 -6.01 -5.72
N GLY A 170 -41.08 -5.72 -4.40
CA GLY A 170 -40.67 -6.69 -3.39
C GLY A 170 -39.20 -7.11 -3.48
N LEU A 171 -38.38 -6.38 -4.23
CA LEU A 171 -36.97 -6.64 -4.41
C LEU A 171 -36.15 -6.00 -3.26
N PRO A 172 -35.06 -6.64 -2.81
CA PRO A 172 -34.18 -6.05 -1.81
C PRO A 172 -33.58 -4.73 -2.34
N PRO A 173 -33.42 -3.72 -1.46
CA PRO A 173 -32.84 -2.44 -1.86
C PRO A 173 -31.41 -2.63 -2.35
N LEU A 174 -31.06 -1.89 -3.42
CA LEU A 174 -29.68 -1.69 -3.80
C LEU A 174 -28.96 -0.87 -2.71
N PRO A 175 -27.68 -1.16 -2.43
CA PRO A 175 -26.93 -0.45 -1.41
C PRO A 175 -26.86 1.05 -1.71
N THR A 176 -27.18 1.87 -0.70
CA THR A 176 -27.47 3.32 -0.78
C THR A 176 -26.28 4.24 -1.06
N VAL A 177 -25.08 3.72 -1.34
CA VAL A 177 -23.89 4.56 -1.49
C VAL A 177 -23.32 4.35 -2.89
N SER A 178 -23.63 5.24 -3.85
CA SER A 178 -22.66 5.42 -4.94
C SER A 178 -21.37 5.86 -4.27
N ARG A 179 -20.24 5.28 -4.63
CA ARG A 179 -18.95 5.78 -4.16
C ARG A 179 -18.28 6.44 -5.34
N GLU A 180 -17.81 7.64 -5.11
CA GLU A 180 -17.06 8.39 -6.08
C GLU A 180 -15.65 8.59 -5.54
N GLU A 181 -14.70 8.68 -6.46
CA GLU A 181 -13.36 9.07 -6.11
C GLU A 181 -13.43 10.52 -5.61
N ALA A 182 -13.04 10.75 -4.36
CA ALA A 182 -13.04 12.06 -3.74
C ALA A 182 -11.71 12.79 -3.97
N PHE A 183 -10.65 12.00 -4.04
CA PHE A 183 -9.28 12.45 -4.18
C PHE A 183 -8.46 11.41 -4.94
N MET A 184 -7.53 11.87 -5.75
CA MET A 184 -6.55 11.05 -6.46
C MET A 184 -5.26 11.84 -6.62
N VAL A 185 -4.12 11.17 -6.59
CA VAL A 185 -2.87 11.77 -7.07
C VAL A 185 -2.58 11.20 -8.45
N ALA A 186 -2.37 12.09 -9.42
CA ALA A 186 -1.90 11.70 -10.75
C ALA A 186 -0.42 12.06 -10.90
N VAL A 187 0.30 11.26 -11.69
CA VAL A 187 1.74 11.36 -11.90
C VAL A 187 2.02 11.50 -13.38
N ASN A 188 2.76 12.54 -13.76
CA ASN A 188 3.31 12.66 -15.11
C ASN A 188 4.34 11.54 -15.31
N GLN A 189 4.10 10.64 -16.27
CA GLN A 189 4.91 9.43 -16.43
C GLN A 189 6.36 9.71 -16.85
N GLU A 190 6.63 10.85 -17.48
CA GLU A 190 7.98 11.24 -17.93
C GLU A 190 8.76 11.95 -16.83
N THR A 191 8.12 12.88 -16.12
CA THR A 191 8.81 13.74 -15.14
C THR A 191 8.71 13.23 -13.70
N GLY A 192 7.76 12.34 -13.39
CA GLY A 192 7.47 11.90 -12.02
C GLY A 192 6.76 12.97 -11.16
N SER A 193 6.38 14.11 -11.76
CA SER A 193 5.66 15.18 -11.09
C SER A 193 4.25 14.74 -10.68
N MET A 194 3.87 15.03 -9.43
CA MET A 194 2.57 14.69 -8.87
C MET A 194 1.62 15.88 -8.92
N ILE A 195 0.36 15.63 -9.28
CA ILE A 195 -0.73 16.60 -9.18
C ILE A 195 -1.88 15.99 -8.35
N PRO A 196 -2.35 16.69 -7.29
CA PRO A 196 -3.52 16.26 -6.56
C PRO A 196 -4.79 16.64 -7.34
N LEU A 197 -5.68 15.68 -7.53
CA LEU A 197 -6.98 15.83 -8.15
C LEU A 197 -8.05 15.61 -7.09
N LYS A 198 -9.01 16.52 -7.02
CA LYS A 198 -10.13 16.49 -6.09
C LYS A 198 -11.42 16.73 -6.87
N ILE A 199 -12.55 16.48 -6.23
CA ILE A 199 -13.85 16.88 -6.78
C ILE A 199 -13.85 18.41 -6.99
N GLU A 200 -14.17 18.85 -8.22
CA GLU A 200 -14.29 20.27 -8.57
C GLU A 200 -15.66 20.56 -9.19
N GLU A 201 -16.24 21.72 -8.85
CA GLU A 201 -17.39 22.26 -9.58
C GLU A 201 -16.88 23.11 -10.74
N ARG A 202 -17.21 22.73 -11.98
CA ARG A 202 -16.82 23.46 -13.19
C ARG A 202 -18.00 24.11 -13.87
N TYR A 203 -17.78 25.32 -14.38
CA TYR A 203 -18.77 26.06 -15.16
C TYR A 203 -18.47 25.94 -16.66
N TYR A 204 -19.48 25.50 -17.42
CA TYR A 204 -19.37 25.30 -18.86
C TYR A 204 -20.10 26.43 -19.60
N PRO A 205 -19.38 27.35 -20.27
CA PRO A 205 -19.98 28.52 -20.90
C PRO A 205 -20.96 28.17 -22.03
N GLU A 206 -20.75 27.04 -22.72
CA GLU A 206 -21.59 26.58 -23.84
C GLU A 206 -22.97 26.09 -23.41
N THR A 207 -23.11 25.56 -22.19
CA THR A 207 -24.40 25.14 -21.63
C THR A 207 -24.93 26.11 -20.58
N GLY A 208 -24.08 26.98 -20.03
CA GLY A 208 -24.35 27.80 -18.87
C GLY A 208 -24.53 27.00 -17.57
N LYS A 209 -24.21 25.70 -17.58
CA LYS A 209 -24.41 24.79 -16.45
C LYS A 209 -23.13 24.60 -15.64
N LYS A 210 -23.33 24.29 -14.37
CA LYS A 210 -22.29 23.79 -13.47
C LYS A 210 -22.34 22.27 -13.49
N GLU A 211 -21.19 21.62 -13.63
CA GLU A 211 -21.07 20.17 -13.45
C GLU A 211 -20.03 19.86 -12.37
N ILE A 212 -20.29 18.80 -11.62
CA ILE A 212 -19.32 18.22 -10.70
C ILE A 212 -18.41 17.30 -11.51
N VAL A 213 -17.10 17.55 -11.42
CA VAL A 213 -16.07 16.76 -12.08
C VAL A 213 -15.32 15.97 -11.02
N ILE A 214 -15.44 14.65 -11.10
CA ILE A 214 -14.69 13.72 -10.24
C ILE A 214 -13.23 13.60 -10.72
N PRO A 215 -12.29 13.20 -9.84
CA PRO A 215 -10.86 13.10 -10.16
C PRO A 215 -10.53 12.32 -11.43
N ARG A 216 -11.20 11.19 -11.70
CA ARG A 216 -11.00 10.43 -12.95
C ARG A 216 -11.31 11.24 -14.21
N LYS A 217 -12.43 11.96 -14.23
CA LYS A 217 -12.82 12.81 -15.36
C LYS A 217 -11.86 13.98 -15.49
N GLU A 218 -11.40 14.53 -14.36
CA GLU A 218 -10.38 15.59 -14.37
C GLU A 218 -9.04 15.11 -14.94
N LEU A 219 -8.59 13.90 -14.60
CA LEU A 219 -7.39 13.29 -15.17
C LEU A 219 -7.49 13.16 -16.70
N GLU A 220 -8.62 12.69 -17.21
CA GLU A 220 -8.89 12.61 -18.65
C GLU A 220 -8.83 13.99 -19.31
N MET A 221 -9.43 15.02 -18.67
CA MET A 221 -9.38 16.40 -19.16
C MET A 221 -7.94 16.95 -19.19
N ILE A 222 -7.12 16.65 -18.18
CA ILE A 222 -5.72 17.09 -18.12
C ILE A 222 -4.89 16.42 -19.22
N ASN A 223 -5.02 15.10 -19.42
CA ASN A 223 -4.35 14.39 -20.49
C ASN A 223 -4.74 14.93 -21.88
N ASN A 224 -6.04 15.12 -22.10
CA ASN A 224 -6.56 15.69 -23.33
C ASN A 224 -6.08 17.12 -23.55
N GLY A 225 -6.06 17.93 -22.49
CA GLY A 225 -5.61 19.32 -22.50
C GLY A 225 -4.12 19.44 -22.83
N GLU A 226 -3.26 18.70 -22.12
CA GLU A 226 -1.81 18.74 -22.35
C GLU A 226 -1.46 18.27 -23.78
N TRP A 227 -2.09 17.19 -24.26
CA TRP A 227 -1.88 16.74 -25.63
C TRP A 227 -2.38 17.77 -26.65
N SER A 228 -3.55 18.36 -26.42
CA SER A 228 -4.10 19.40 -27.31
C SER A 228 -3.19 20.62 -27.39
N SER A 229 -2.61 21.06 -26.27
CA SER A 229 -1.64 22.16 -26.25
C SER A 229 -0.38 21.85 -27.07
N LYS A 230 0.13 20.60 -26.99
CA LYS A 230 1.25 20.14 -27.84
C LYS A 230 0.85 20.20 -29.33
N MET A 231 -0.36 19.77 -29.69
CA MET A 231 -0.84 19.82 -31.07
C MET A 231 -1.03 21.25 -31.60
N VAL A 232 -1.55 22.18 -30.78
CA VAL A 232 -1.69 23.60 -31.16
C VAL A 232 -0.33 24.21 -31.50
N ARG A 233 0.69 23.95 -30.68
CA ARG A 233 2.07 24.42 -30.96
C ARG A 233 2.60 23.91 -32.29
N LEU A 234 2.34 22.64 -32.65
CA LEU A 234 2.74 22.11 -33.95
C LEU A 234 1.95 22.77 -35.10
N LEU A 235 0.65 23.00 -34.92
CA LEU A 235 -0.20 23.69 -35.89
C LEU A 235 0.22 25.14 -36.13
N GLU A 236 0.75 25.83 -35.11
CA GLU A 236 1.30 27.19 -35.27
C GLU A 236 2.52 27.20 -36.20
N TYR A 237 3.46 26.26 -36.02
CA TYR A 237 4.59 26.12 -36.94
C TYR A 237 4.13 25.77 -38.36
N LYS A 238 3.16 24.86 -38.48
CA LYS A 238 2.58 24.48 -39.77
C LYS A 238 1.95 25.68 -40.47
N LYS A 239 1.13 26.46 -39.77
CA LYS A 239 0.46 27.64 -40.33
C LYS A 239 1.48 28.61 -40.94
N ILE A 240 2.53 28.95 -40.20
CA ILE A 240 3.57 29.87 -40.69
C ILE A 240 4.32 29.25 -41.88
N ALA A 241 4.64 27.96 -41.81
CA ALA A 241 5.29 27.26 -42.92
C ALA A 241 4.43 27.28 -44.19
N ASP A 242 3.13 27.03 -44.07
CA ASP A 242 2.18 27.02 -45.18
C ASP A 242 1.97 28.41 -45.78
N GLU A 243 1.78 29.45 -44.96
CA GLU A 243 1.65 30.83 -45.46
C GLU A 243 2.86 31.24 -46.30
N LEU A 244 4.08 30.96 -45.82
CA LEU A 244 5.32 31.23 -46.55
C LEU A 244 5.44 30.37 -47.82
N ARG A 245 5.00 29.11 -47.76
CA ARG A 245 5.03 28.17 -48.88
C ARG A 245 4.06 28.59 -49.97
N GLU A 246 2.80 28.86 -49.64
CA GLU A 246 1.75 29.23 -50.59
C GLU A 246 2.10 30.51 -51.36
N GLU A 247 2.75 31.48 -50.71
CA GLU A 247 3.19 32.71 -51.37
C GLU A 247 4.37 32.47 -52.33
N ALA A 248 5.35 31.66 -51.92
CA ALA A 248 6.62 31.52 -52.65
C ALA A 248 6.61 30.40 -53.71
N LEU A 249 5.89 29.31 -53.44
CA LEU A 249 5.96 28.07 -54.20
C LEU A 249 5.56 28.22 -55.68
N PRO A 250 4.48 28.95 -56.05
CA PRO A 250 4.12 29.13 -57.46
C PRO A 250 5.23 29.81 -58.27
N GLN A 251 5.89 30.82 -57.68
CA GLN A 251 6.97 31.57 -58.32
C GLN A 251 8.21 30.69 -58.48
N VAL A 252 8.62 29.99 -57.43
CA VAL A 252 9.77 29.05 -57.48
C VAL A 252 9.52 27.97 -58.54
N ARG A 253 8.33 27.36 -58.56
CA ARG A 253 7.96 26.32 -59.52
C ARG A 253 8.02 26.83 -60.96
N MET A 254 7.49 28.03 -61.22
CA MET A 254 7.52 28.65 -62.55
C MET A 254 8.96 28.83 -63.07
N TYR A 255 9.85 29.36 -62.23
CA TYR A 255 11.25 29.60 -62.63
C TYR A 255 12.05 28.29 -62.72
N GLU A 256 11.82 27.31 -61.84
CA GLU A 256 12.43 25.99 -61.95
C GLU A 256 12.04 25.27 -63.25
N GLN A 257 10.77 25.39 -63.68
CA GLN A 257 10.31 24.85 -64.98
C GLN A 257 10.97 25.56 -66.16
N LYS A 258 11.13 26.90 -66.10
CA LYS A 258 11.82 27.68 -67.14
C LYS A 258 13.30 27.26 -67.27
N ILE A 259 13.99 27.10 -66.14
CA ILE A 259 15.37 26.62 -66.08
C ILE A 259 15.46 25.18 -66.63
N ALA A 260 14.57 24.28 -66.21
CA ALA A 260 14.54 22.89 -66.67
C ALA A 260 14.27 22.77 -68.18
N SER A 261 13.56 23.75 -68.76
CA SER A 261 13.31 23.85 -70.21
C SER A 261 14.47 24.47 -71.00
N GLY A 262 15.59 24.78 -70.35
CA GLY A 262 16.79 25.35 -70.97
C GLY A 262 16.71 26.86 -71.27
N LEU A 263 15.70 27.56 -70.75
CA LEU A 263 15.53 29.01 -70.96
C LEU A 263 16.25 29.81 -69.87
N PRO A 264 17.12 30.79 -70.21
CA PRO A 264 17.81 31.60 -69.22
C PRO A 264 16.85 32.57 -68.51
N LEU A 265 17.16 32.88 -67.24
CA LEU A 265 16.51 33.93 -66.47
C LEU A 265 17.18 35.29 -66.74
N THR A 266 16.38 36.33 -66.96
CA THR A 266 16.84 37.72 -66.94
C THR A 266 17.27 38.13 -65.53
N GLU A 267 18.04 39.22 -65.40
CA GLU A 267 18.53 39.67 -64.09
C GLU A 267 17.38 40.04 -63.11
N ALA A 268 16.29 40.62 -63.64
CA ALA A 268 15.09 40.89 -62.86
C ALA A 268 14.41 39.59 -62.38
N GLU A 269 14.29 38.59 -63.26
CA GLU A 269 13.71 37.28 -62.91
C GLU A 269 14.56 36.53 -61.90
N LYS A 270 15.89 36.60 -61.99
CA LYS A 270 16.79 36.01 -60.98
C LYS A 270 16.54 36.61 -59.60
N SER A 271 16.43 37.93 -59.52
CA SER A 271 16.17 38.62 -58.25
C SER A 271 14.84 38.16 -57.61
N VAL A 272 13.78 38.07 -58.41
CA VAL A 272 12.47 37.56 -57.94
C VAL A 272 12.55 36.08 -57.55
N TYR A 273 13.23 35.25 -58.35
CA TYR A 273 13.42 33.83 -58.05
C TYR A 273 14.17 33.61 -56.73
N GLU A 274 15.27 34.33 -56.49
CA GLU A 274 16.05 34.21 -55.26
C GLU A 274 15.26 34.71 -54.04
N ALA A 275 14.48 35.79 -54.17
CA ALA A 275 13.59 36.26 -53.11
C ALA A 275 12.52 35.22 -52.75
N ALA A 276 11.86 34.63 -53.75
CA ALA A 276 10.87 33.57 -53.56
C ALA A 276 11.51 32.32 -52.94
N LYS A 277 12.68 31.91 -53.42
CA LYS A 277 13.44 30.78 -52.90
C LYS A 277 13.86 30.98 -51.45
N ALA A 278 14.29 32.19 -51.07
CA ALA A 278 14.62 32.53 -49.68
C ALA A 278 13.40 32.43 -48.75
N LYS A 279 12.22 32.84 -49.24
CA LYS A 279 10.95 32.69 -48.51
C LYS A 279 10.56 31.22 -48.35
N LEU A 280 10.71 30.43 -49.41
CA LEU A 280 10.47 28.99 -49.38
C LEU A 280 11.46 28.25 -48.47
N LEU A 281 12.72 28.69 -48.41
CA LEU A 281 13.69 28.20 -47.44
C LEU A 281 13.30 28.55 -46.00
N SER A 282 12.70 29.72 -45.79
CA SER A 282 12.16 30.10 -44.48
C SER A 282 10.99 29.19 -44.09
N SER A 283 10.07 28.88 -45.03
CA SER A 283 9.03 27.87 -44.84
C SER A 283 9.63 26.53 -44.40
N LYS A 284 10.65 26.03 -45.10
CA LYS A 284 11.36 24.80 -44.73
C LYS A 284 11.92 24.85 -43.31
N ARG A 285 12.51 25.96 -42.86
CA ARG A 285 13.01 26.08 -41.48
C ARG A 285 11.91 25.93 -40.43
N PHE A 286 10.70 26.41 -40.72
CA PHE A 286 9.53 26.18 -39.86
C PHE A 286 9.11 24.72 -39.86
N VAL A 287 9.09 24.04 -41.02
CA VAL A 287 8.85 22.58 -41.09
C VAL A 287 9.91 21.80 -40.31
N ASP A 288 11.18 22.14 -40.45
CA ASP A 288 12.28 21.48 -39.72
C ASP A 288 12.13 21.68 -38.20
N SER A 289 11.74 22.89 -37.76
CA SER A 289 11.49 23.20 -36.34
C SER A 289 10.27 22.42 -35.81
N MET A 290 9.20 22.36 -36.60
CA MET A 290 8.03 21.54 -36.29
C MET A 290 8.40 20.08 -36.16
N MET A 291 9.19 19.53 -37.09
CA MET A 291 9.62 18.14 -37.05
C MET A 291 10.50 17.83 -35.85
N ALA A 292 11.34 18.78 -35.41
CA ALA A 292 12.14 18.62 -34.19
C ALA A 292 11.23 18.49 -32.95
N ALA A 293 10.23 19.36 -32.81
CA ALA A 293 9.25 19.28 -31.72
C ALA A 293 8.39 18.01 -31.82
N MET A 294 7.89 17.71 -33.02
CA MET A 294 7.04 16.56 -33.32
C MET A 294 7.72 15.24 -33.01
N ARG A 295 9.03 15.10 -33.19
CA ARG A 295 9.77 13.88 -32.82
C ARG A 295 9.69 13.59 -31.32
N SER A 296 9.83 14.63 -30.49
CA SER A 296 9.71 14.49 -29.04
C SER A 296 8.28 14.11 -28.65
N ASP A 297 7.29 14.87 -29.17
CA ASP A 297 5.87 14.66 -28.87
C ASP A 297 5.37 13.29 -29.40
N TYR A 298 5.85 12.85 -30.56
CA TYR A 298 5.55 11.52 -31.13
C TYR A 298 6.13 10.41 -30.26
N SER A 299 7.38 10.54 -29.80
CA SER A 299 8.01 9.52 -28.95
C SER A 299 7.27 9.38 -27.62
N GLU A 300 6.86 10.50 -27.02
CA GLU A 300 6.06 10.52 -25.80
C GLU A 300 4.68 9.89 -26.03
N ALA A 301 3.96 10.31 -27.08
CA ALA A 301 2.67 9.74 -27.42
C ALA A 301 2.76 8.24 -27.68
N TYR A 302 3.74 7.79 -28.45
CA TYR A 302 3.96 6.38 -28.72
C TYR A 302 4.21 5.58 -27.42
N LYS A 303 4.96 6.15 -26.47
CA LYS A 303 5.25 5.49 -25.19
C LYS A 303 4.02 5.36 -24.28
N TYR A 304 3.14 6.37 -24.28
CA TYR A 304 2.02 6.48 -23.34
C TYR A 304 0.63 6.28 -23.96
N SER A 305 0.57 5.85 -25.21
CA SER A 305 -0.67 5.49 -25.89
C SER A 305 -1.01 4.01 -25.74
N SER A 306 -2.30 3.72 -25.85
CA SER A 306 -2.79 2.35 -25.96
C SER A 306 -2.18 1.63 -27.18
N GLU A 307 -2.23 0.30 -27.21
CA GLU A 307 -1.71 -0.50 -28.34
C GLU A 307 -2.35 -0.08 -29.67
N LYS A 308 -3.67 0.09 -29.69
CA LYS A 308 -4.43 0.57 -30.85
C LYS A 308 -3.99 1.95 -31.34
N GLU A 309 -3.67 2.86 -30.42
CA GLU A 309 -3.20 4.20 -30.77
C GLU A 309 -1.74 4.18 -31.25
N ARG A 310 -0.90 3.30 -30.72
CA ARG A 310 0.45 3.07 -31.25
C ARG A 310 0.42 2.58 -32.69
N GLU A 311 -0.51 1.69 -33.03
CA GLU A 311 -0.73 1.26 -34.42
C GLU A 311 -1.12 2.44 -35.33
N LEU A 312 -1.99 3.33 -34.86
CA LEU A 312 -2.36 4.55 -35.60
C LEU A 312 -1.16 5.48 -35.83
N LEU A 313 -0.32 5.67 -34.80
CA LEU A 313 0.91 6.45 -34.92
C LEU A 313 1.89 5.81 -35.92
N GLU A 314 2.06 4.49 -35.86
CA GLU A 314 2.91 3.76 -36.80
C GLU A 314 2.43 3.91 -38.23
N GLU A 315 1.13 3.74 -38.47
CA GLU A 315 0.51 3.95 -39.77
C GLU A 315 0.74 5.38 -40.29
N ALA A 316 0.50 6.38 -39.44
CA ALA A 316 0.73 7.78 -39.77
C ALA A 316 2.21 8.11 -40.06
N SER A 317 3.15 7.36 -39.44
CA SER A 317 4.59 7.54 -39.66
C SER A 317 5.12 6.94 -40.97
N LYS A 318 4.39 6.00 -41.60
CA LYS A 318 4.87 5.28 -42.80
C LYS A 318 5.19 6.21 -43.98
N PRO A 319 4.30 7.15 -44.39
CA PRO A 319 4.60 8.04 -45.52
C PRO A 319 5.84 8.91 -45.29
N TYR A 320 6.01 9.42 -44.06
CA TYR A 320 7.18 10.21 -43.69
C TYR A 320 8.47 9.37 -43.76
N ARG A 321 8.43 8.13 -43.26
CA ARG A 321 9.56 7.20 -43.31
C ARG A 321 9.97 6.86 -44.74
N GLU A 322 9.00 6.65 -45.63
CA GLU A 322 9.25 6.40 -47.05
C GLU A 322 9.80 7.62 -47.76
N PHE A 323 9.29 8.82 -47.45
CA PHE A 323 9.81 10.08 -47.97
C PHE A 323 11.28 10.28 -47.65
N ILE A 324 11.68 10.11 -46.38
CA ILE A 324 13.09 10.25 -45.96
C ILE A 324 14.01 9.24 -46.67
N ARG A 325 13.54 8.01 -46.90
CA ARG A 325 14.32 6.97 -47.59
C ARG A 325 14.44 7.18 -49.10
N GLY A 326 13.54 7.97 -49.69
CA GLY A 326 13.47 8.22 -51.13
C GLY A 326 13.63 9.69 -51.48
N ALA A 327 14.29 10.47 -50.63
CA ALA A 327 14.43 11.92 -50.78
C ALA A 327 15.07 12.31 -52.12
N GLU A 328 15.97 11.47 -52.65
CA GLU A 328 16.63 11.63 -53.95
C GLU A 328 15.68 11.61 -55.15
N LYS A 329 14.45 11.11 -54.98
CA LYS A 329 13.41 11.10 -56.02
C LYS A 329 12.81 12.48 -56.31
N TYR A 330 13.15 13.49 -55.51
CA TYR A 330 12.65 14.85 -55.62
C TYR A 330 13.80 15.82 -55.93
N PRO A 331 14.29 15.87 -57.18
CA PRO A 331 15.48 16.64 -57.55
C PRO A 331 15.25 18.16 -57.58
N SER A 332 14.00 18.62 -57.67
CA SER A 332 13.68 20.05 -57.58
C SER A 332 13.45 20.47 -56.12
N PHE A 333 13.89 21.69 -55.77
CA PHE A 333 13.73 22.21 -54.42
C PHE A 333 12.24 22.40 -54.08
N SER A 334 11.43 22.89 -55.04
CA SER A 334 9.98 22.99 -54.86
C SER A 334 9.31 21.63 -54.66
N GLY A 335 9.70 20.61 -55.44
CA GLY A 335 9.11 19.27 -55.36
C GLY A 335 9.42 18.57 -54.05
N TYR A 336 10.64 18.74 -53.54
CA TYR A 336 11.02 18.23 -52.22
C TYR A 336 10.17 18.87 -51.11
N ILE A 337 10.04 20.21 -51.10
CA ILE A 337 9.30 20.93 -50.06
C ILE A 337 7.80 20.61 -50.09
N GLU A 338 7.21 20.50 -51.28
CA GLU A 338 5.81 20.08 -51.43
C GLU A 338 5.58 18.68 -50.86
N LYS A 339 6.45 17.73 -51.19
CA LYS A 339 6.29 16.37 -50.70
C LYS A 339 6.52 16.29 -49.19
N GLU A 340 7.52 17.00 -48.68
CA GLU A 340 7.80 17.11 -47.25
C GLU A 340 6.56 17.61 -46.50
N ALA A 341 5.96 18.71 -46.95
CA ALA A 341 4.74 19.25 -46.35
C ALA A 341 3.59 18.21 -46.35
N GLU A 342 3.32 17.54 -47.48
CA GLU A 342 2.25 16.53 -47.59
C GLU A 342 2.41 15.37 -46.61
N VAL A 343 3.63 14.83 -46.46
CA VAL A 343 3.84 13.68 -45.56
C VAL A 343 3.86 14.09 -44.09
N VAL A 344 4.29 15.32 -43.81
CA VAL A 344 4.28 15.88 -42.46
C VAL A 344 2.85 16.16 -42.01
N ASP A 345 1.97 16.61 -42.91
CA ASP A 345 0.55 16.80 -42.63
C ASP A 345 -0.13 15.50 -42.23
N LYS A 346 0.11 14.41 -42.98
CA LYS A 346 -0.40 13.08 -42.65
C LYS A 346 0.07 12.58 -41.29
N LEU A 347 1.32 12.85 -40.94
CA LEU A 347 1.87 12.49 -39.63
C LEU A 347 1.18 13.30 -38.52
N LEU A 348 1.03 14.61 -38.70
CA LEU A 348 0.34 15.48 -37.74
C LEU A 348 -1.12 15.08 -37.55
N GLU A 349 -1.85 14.77 -38.63
CA GLU A 349 -3.22 14.25 -38.58
C GLU A 349 -3.32 12.95 -37.77
N GLY A 350 -2.36 12.03 -37.94
CA GLY A 350 -2.30 10.81 -37.14
C GLY A 350 -2.09 11.09 -35.65
N MET A 351 -1.19 12.02 -35.33
CA MET A 351 -0.92 12.44 -33.94
C MET A 351 -2.14 13.12 -33.29
N GLN A 352 -2.92 13.89 -34.05
CA GLN A 352 -4.15 14.51 -33.54
C GLN A 352 -5.24 13.50 -33.17
N ARG A 353 -5.17 12.25 -33.67
CA ARG A 353 -6.17 11.21 -33.44
C ARG A 353 -5.91 10.36 -32.19
N VAL A 354 -4.75 10.49 -31.56
CA VAL A 354 -4.44 9.76 -30.32
C VAL A 354 -4.66 10.61 -29.07
N ARG A 355 -4.81 9.96 -27.93
CA ARG A 355 -4.98 10.52 -26.59
C ARG A 355 -4.03 9.82 -25.61
N PRO A 356 -2.72 10.15 -25.63
CA PRO A 356 -1.76 9.51 -24.74
C PRO A 356 -2.05 9.82 -23.26
N GLU A 357 -1.84 8.82 -22.40
CA GLU A 357 -2.00 8.93 -20.94
C GLU A 357 -0.76 9.56 -20.31
N ILE A 358 -0.48 10.84 -20.58
CA ILE A 358 0.71 11.53 -20.06
C ILE A 358 0.77 11.48 -18.52
N TYR A 359 -0.38 11.65 -17.87
CA TYR A 359 -0.60 11.43 -16.45
C TYR A 359 -1.41 10.15 -16.23
N VAL A 360 -1.03 9.42 -15.18
CA VAL A 360 -1.74 8.23 -14.69
C VAL A 360 -1.94 8.33 -13.18
N PRO A 361 -2.89 7.60 -12.59
CA PRO A 361 -2.98 7.49 -11.13
C PRO A 361 -1.65 7.02 -10.53
N VAL A 362 -1.28 7.56 -9.36
CA VAL A 362 -0.01 7.25 -8.69
C VAL A 362 0.17 5.76 -8.47
N GLU A 363 -0.91 5.01 -8.21
CA GLU A 363 -0.85 3.56 -8.02
C GLU A 363 -0.39 2.86 -9.30
N ASN A 364 -0.81 3.32 -10.48
CA ASN A 364 -0.39 2.72 -11.76
C ASN A 364 1.10 2.97 -12.01
N PHE A 365 1.57 4.19 -11.75
CA PHE A 365 2.99 4.53 -11.89
C PHE A 365 3.85 3.78 -10.87
N ALA A 366 3.44 3.80 -9.60
CA ALA A 366 4.16 3.17 -8.50
C ALA A 366 4.17 1.64 -8.62
N LEU A 367 3.16 1.02 -9.24
CA LEU A 367 3.03 -0.43 -9.33
C LEU A 367 4.24 -1.07 -10.02
N GLU A 368 4.71 -0.50 -11.14
CA GLU A 368 5.91 -0.99 -11.83
C GLU A 368 7.18 -0.82 -10.98
N LYS A 369 7.31 0.32 -10.30
CA LYS A 369 8.53 0.67 -9.55
C LYS A 369 8.64 -0.10 -8.24
N ALA A 370 7.56 -0.12 -7.46
CA ALA A 370 7.48 -0.83 -6.20
C ALA A 370 7.58 -2.35 -6.41
N SER A 371 6.90 -2.92 -7.42
CA SER A 371 6.98 -4.36 -7.69
C SER A 371 8.40 -4.80 -8.05
N LYS A 372 9.13 -3.98 -8.81
CA LYS A 372 10.54 -4.22 -9.09
C LYS A 372 11.37 -4.21 -7.80
N THR A 373 11.18 -3.21 -6.95
CA THR A 373 11.89 -3.12 -5.65
C THR A 373 11.63 -4.36 -4.78
N PHE A 374 10.37 -4.75 -4.57
CA PHE A 374 10.04 -5.92 -3.77
C PHE A 374 10.57 -7.23 -4.39
N GLY A 375 10.40 -7.40 -5.70
CA GLY A 375 10.91 -8.57 -6.43
C GLY A 375 12.44 -8.69 -6.36
N ASP A 376 13.16 -7.59 -6.58
CA ASP A 376 14.62 -7.53 -6.53
C ASP A 376 15.15 -7.79 -5.10
N VAL A 377 14.51 -7.23 -4.07
CA VAL A 377 14.89 -7.46 -2.67
C VAL A 377 14.69 -8.94 -2.30
N ALA A 378 13.54 -9.52 -2.64
CA ALA A 378 13.26 -10.93 -2.36
C ALA A 378 14.24 -11.84 -3.10
N PHE A 379 14.51 -11.55 -4.38
CA PHE A 379 15.42 -12.36 -5.18
C PHE A 379 16.86 -12.29 -4.65
N LYS A 380 17.36 -11.10 -4.30
CA LYS A 380 18.70 -10.95 -3.72
C LYS A 380 18.83 -11.63 -2.35
N ALA A 381 17.76 -11.66 -1.56
CA ALA A 381 17.73 -12.43 -0.31
C ALA A 381 17.74 -13.94 -0.59
N TYR A 382 16.95 -14.41 -1.56
CA TYR A 382 16.93 -15.80 -2.00
C TYR A 382 18.28 -16.27 -2.56
N GLU A 383 18.94 -15.45 -3.37
CA GLU A 383 20.27 -15.76 -3.91
C GLU A 383 21.30 -15.96 -2.79
N LYS A 384 21.19 -15.17 -1.72
CA LYS A 384 22.12 -15.23 -0.58
C LYS A 384 21.80 -16.36 0.41
N PHE A 385 20.53 -16.62 0.69
CA PHE A 385 20.10 -17.48 1.80
C PHE A 385 19.29 -18.71 1.39
N GLY A 386 18.96 -18.84 0.09
CA GLY A 386 18.16 -19.92 -0.47
C GLY A 386 16.82 -20.08 0.23
N GLU A 387 16.50 -21.33 0.59
CA GLU A 387 15.24 -21.69 1.26
C GLU A 387 15.01 -21.05 2.63
N SER A 388 16.06 -20.50 3.26
CA SER A 388 15.98 -19.81 4.55
C SER A 388 15.83 -18.29 4.43
N ALA A 389 15.69 -17.76 3.21
CA ALA A 389 15.53 -16.33 3.01
C ALA A 389 14.30 -15.77 3.77
N PRO A 390 14.39 -14.58 4.37
CA PRO A 390 13.24 -13.94 5.00
C PRO A 390 12.09 -13.69 4.01
N ILE A 391 10.85 -13.74 4.51
CA ILE A 391 9.63 -13.53 3.72
C ILE A 391 9.37 -12.02 3.68
N ILE A 392 9.21 -11.46 2.49
CA ILE A 392 8.74 -10.09 2.31
C ILE A 392 7.22 -10.08 2.39
N CYS A 393 6.69 -9.39 3.39
CA CYS A 393 5.27 -9.22 3.59
C CYS A 393 4.90 -7.76 3.32
N VAL A 394 4.16 -7.52 2.22
CA VAL A 394 3.73 -6.18 1.84
C VAL A 394 2.45 -5.84 2.60
N GLU A 395 2.43 -4.70 3.29
CA GLU A 395 1.36 -4.30 4.20
C GLU A 395 0.44 -3.24 3.59
N ASN A 396 -0.88 -3.43 3.74
CA ASN A 396 -1.84 -2.36 3.49
C ASN A 396 -1.71 -1.29 4.56
N LEU A 397 -1.47 -0.04 4.14
CA LEU A 397 -1.53 1.12 5.03
C LEU A 397 -2.95 1.72 5.01
N TYR A 398 -3.08 2.96 5.49
CA TYR A 398 -4.34 3.69 5.57
C TYR A 398 -5.08 3.79 4.24
N PRO A 399 -6.42 3.68 4.26
CA PRO A 399 -7.24 3.99 3.10
C PRO A 399 -6.95 5.39 2.56
N GLY A 400 -6.88 5.50 1.23
CA GLY A 400 -6.42 6.71 0.57
C GLY A 400 -4.90 6.78 0.38
N MET A 401 -4.13 5.81 0.89
CA MET A 401 -2.74 5.60 0.46
C MET A 401 -2.68 4.62 -0.72
N ALA A 402 -1.64 4.74 -1.55
CA ALA A 402 -1.40 3.82 -2.66
C ALA A 402 -1.28 2.38 -2.16
N PHE A 403 -1.98 1.46 -2.84
CA PHE A 403 -2.04 0.02 -2.51
C PHE A 403 -2.68 -0.34 -1.15
N SER A 404 -3.46 0.56 -0.55
CA SER A 404 -4.16 0.31 0.72
C SER A 404 -5.33 -0.69 0.62
N ARG A 405 -5.87 -0.92 -0.58
CA ARG A 405 -6.98 -1.86 -0.79
C ARG A 405 -6.50 -3.24 -1.23
N ALA A 406 -7.31 -4.25 -0.94
CA ALA A 406 -6.94 -5.65 -1.17
C ALA A 406 -6.61 -5.96 -2.63
N GLU A 407 -7.37 -5.41 -3.59
CA GLU A 407 -7.12 -5.65 -5.01
C GLU A 407 -5.81 -5.00 -5.47
N GLN A 408 -5.53 -3.78 -5.02
CA GLN A 408 -4.28 -3.08 -5.37
C GLN A 408 -3.06 -3.75 -4.74
N LEU A 409 -3.17 -4.16 -3.47
CA LEU A 409 -2.11 -4.88 -2.77
C LEU A 409 -1.83 -6.25 -3.43
N LYS A 410 -2.89 -6.98 -3.80
CA LYS A 410 -2.79 -8.23 -4.55
C LYS A 410 -2.03 -8.04 -5.86
N GLN A 411 -2.40 -7.04 -6.66
CA GLN A 411 -1.72 -6.74 -7.92
C GLN A 411 -0.23 -6.41 -7.70
N LEU A 412 0.09 -5.66 -6.66
CA LEU A 412 1.47 -5.37 -6.28
C LEU A 412 2.25 -6.64 -5.93
N ILE A 413 1.66 -7.56 -5.15
CA ILE A 413 2.29 -8.83 -4.79
C ILE A 413 2.50 -9.71 -6.02
N GLU A 414 1.49 -9.87 -6.87
CA GLU A 414 1.57 -10.69 -8.08
C GLU A 414 2.66 -10.17 -9.01
N LYS A 415 2.68 -8.86 -9.27
CA LYS A 415 3.70 -8.23 -10.10
C LYS A 415 5.09 -8.33 -9.48
N SER A 416 5.21 -8.23 -8.14
CA SER A 416 6.48 -8.42 -7.44
C SER A 416 7.02 -9.85 -7.61
N ARG A 417 6.13 -10.85 -7.56
CA ARG A 417 6.48 -12.25 -7.85
C ARG A 417 6.93 -12.43 -9.30
N GLU A 418 6.29 -11.76 -10.25
CA GLU A 418 6.74 -11.75 -11.65
C GLU A 418 8.16 -11.18 -11.79
N LYS A 419 8.46 -10.04 -11.16
CA LYS A 419 9.80 -9.44 -11.16
C LYS A 419 10.85 -10.35 -10.53
N PHE A 420 10.52 -11.02 -9.43
CA PHE A 420 11.37 -12.05 -8.84
C PHE A 420 11.66 -13.17 -9.84
N VAL A 421 10.62 -13.70 -10.51
CA VAL A 421 10.76 -14.81 -11.46
C VAL A 421 11.62 -14.40 -12.66
N GLU A 422 11.42 -13.20 -13.20
CA GLU A 422 12.26 -12.64 -14.27
C GLU A 422 13.74 -12.58 -13.86
N ALA A 423 14.02 -12.05 -12.67
CA ALA A 423 15.39 -11.97 -12.14
C ALA A 423 16.02 -13.36 -11.92
N ALA A 424 15.26 -14.28 -11.32
CA ALA A 424 15.73 -15.65 -11.04
C ALA A 424 16.02 -16.44 -12.31
N VAL A 425 15.14 -16.36 -13.33
CA VAL A 425 15.36 -17.02 -14.62
C VAL A 425 16.60 -16.43 -15.31
N LYS A 426 16.78 -15.11 -15.26
CA LYS A 426 17.99 -14.46 -15.80
C LYS A 426 19.27 -14.93 -15.09
N ALA A 427 19.18 -15.31 -13.81
CA ALA A 427 20.26 -15.89 -13.03
C ALA A 427 20.44 -17.42 -13.21
N GLY A 428 19.68 -18.04 -14.14
CA GLY A 428 19.83 -19.46 -14.49
C GLY A 428 18.93 -20.42 -13.71
N LYS A 429 17.97 -19.93 -12.93
CA LYS A 429 16.98 -20.78 -12.24
C LYS A 429 15.90 -21.28 -13.20
N SER A 430 15.32 -22.43 -12.90
CA SER A 430 14.15 -22.90 -13.66
C SER A 430 12.94 -22.02 -13.37
N ARG A 431 12.04 -21.85 -14.34
CA ARG A 431 10.83 -21.03 -14.16
C ARG A 431 9.91 -21.58 -13.07
N GLN A 432 9.90 -22.91 -12.87
CA GLN A 432 9.10 -23.55 -11.82
C GLN A 432 9.68 -23.26 -10.43
N GLU A 433 10.97 -23.52 -10.23
CA GLU A 433 11.69 -23.22 -8.98
C GLU A 433 11.54 -21.73 -8.62
N ALA A 434 11.68 -20.84 -9.60
CA ALA A 434 11.53 -19.41 -9.39
C ALA A 434 10.11 -19.02 -8.93
N ARG A 435 9.07 -19.65 -9.49
CA ARG A 435 7.67 -19.38 -9.08
C ARG A 435 7.38 -19.88 -7.68
N GLU A 436 7.81 -21.10 -7.35
CA GLU A 436 7.65 -21.69 -6.02
C GLU A 436 8.37 -20.83 -4.95
N ALA A 437 9.59 -20.38 -5.25
CA ALA A 437 10.33 -19.47 -4.37
C ALA A 437 9.63 -18.10 -4.22
N ALA A 438 9.15 -17.51 -5.31
CA ALA A 438 8.43 -16.23 -5.27
C ALA A 438 7.13 -16.30 -4.44
N GLU A 439 6.34 -17.37 -4.60
CA GLU A 439 5.10 -17.60 -3.84
C GLU A 439 5.37 -17.85 -2.35
N LYS A 440 6.50 -18.48 -2.03
CA LYS A 440 6.94 -18.69 -0.65
C LYS A 440 7.38 -17.38 0.00
N LEU A 441 8.21 -16.60 -0.70
CA LEU A 441 8.96 -15.46 -0.14
C LEU A 441 8.27 -14.11 -0.28
N ILE A 442 7.21 -13.97 -1.07
CA ILE A 442 6.50 -12.70 -1.24
C ILE A 442 5.01 -12.91 -0.92
N GLY A 443 4.49 -12.16 0.04
CA GLY A 443 3.07 -12.19 0.40
C GLY A 443 2.62 -10.89 1.07
N ALA A 444 1.51 -10.96 1.79
CA ALA A 444 0.92 -9.82 2.49
C ALA A 444 1.11 -9.92 4.01
N THR A 445 1.37 -8.78 4.63
CA THR A 445 0.92 -8.53 6.01
C THR A 445 -0.44 -7.88 5.90
N TRP A 446 -1.48 -8.52 6.43
CA TRP A 446 -2.82 -7.92 6.42
C TRP A 446 -3.08 -7.22 7.76
N ASP A 447 -3.16 -5.89 7.74
CA ASP A 447 -3.58 -5.10 8.89
C ASP A 447 -5.10 -4.88 8.84
N VAL A 448 -5.78 -5.44 9.85
CA VAL A 448 -7.25 -5.41 9.96
C VAL A 448 -7.79 -4.06 10.42
N GLY A 449 -6.99 -3.28 11.17
CA GLY A 449 -7.35 -1.96 11.63
C GLY A 449 -7.29 -0.95 10.50
N HIS A 450 -6.22 -0.94 9.72
CA HIS A 450 -6.04 -0.07 8.56
C HIS A 450 -7.21 -0.23 7.58
N ILE A 451 -7.56 -1.46 7.18
CA ILE A 451 -8.64 -1.66 6.21
C ILE A 451 -10.01 -1.25 6.76
N ASN A 452 -10.24 -1.34 8.08
CA ASN A 452 -11.49 -0.92 8.71
C ASN A 452 -11.75 0.59 8.58
N MET A 453 -10.70 1.39 8.36
CA MET A 453 -10.85 2.84 8.14
C MET A 453 -11.56 3.19 6.83
N LEU A 454 -11.80 2.22 5.93
CA LEU A 454 -12.64 2.44 4.74
C LEU A 454 -14.06 2.89 5.12
N ARG A 455 -14.52 2.66 6.35
CA ARG A 455 -15.82 3.13 6.85
C ARG A 455 -15.95 4.64 6.78
N LYS A 456 -14.86 5.40 6.92
CA LYS A 456 -14.83 6.86 6.68
C LYS A 456 -15.33 7.23 5.27
N GLY A 457 -15.04 6.39 4.28
CA GLY A 457 -15.50 6.53 2.89
C GLY A 457 -16.86 5.90 2.60
N GLY A 458 -17.64 5.54 3.62
CA GLY A 458 -18.97 4.93 3.47
C GLY A 458 -18.94 3.43 3.13
N PHE A 459 -17.85 2.72 3.42
CA PHE A 459 -17.81 1.26 3.30
C PHE A 459 -18.52 0.57 4.45
N ARG A 460 -19.31 -0.46 4.14
CA ARG A 460 -19.97 -1.28 5.15
C ARG A 460 -19.07 -2.41 5.62
N LYS A 461 -19.36 -2.93 6.81
CA LYS A 461 -18.64 -4.05 7.45
C LYS A 461 -18.45 -5.23 6.49
N GLU A 462 -19.48 -5.61 5.74
CA GLU A 462 -19.48 -6.74 4.81
C GLU A 462 -18.49 -6.54 3.65
N GLU A 463 -18.28 -5.30 3.23
CA GLU A 463 -17.38 -4.96 2.14
C GLU A 463 -15.93 -4.97 2.59
N ILE A 464 -15.67 -4.59 3.84
CA ILE A 464 -14.34 -4.69 4.47
C ILE A 464 -13.96 -6.17 4.65
N ILE A 465 -14.92 -7.02 5.04
CA ILE A 465 -14.74 -8.48 5.07
C ILE A 465 -14.46 -9.02 3.65
N ALA A 466 -15.14 -8.50 2.64
CA ALA A 466 -14.90 -8.88 1.24
C ALA A 466 -13.49 -8.49 0.75
N GLU A 467 -12.93 -7.35 1.18
CA GLU A 467 -11.53 -7.01 0.93
C GLU A 467 -10.58 -8.05 1.55
N THR A 468 -10.83 -8.46 2.80
CA THR A 468 -10.05 -9.52 3.46
C THR A 468 -10.10 -10.84 2.67
N LYS A 469 -11.27 -11.22 2.17
CA LYS A 469 -11.42 -12.45 1.37
C LYS A 469 -10.59 -12.43 0.08
N LYS A 470 -10.43 -11.27 -0.57
CA LYS A 470 -9.64 -11.14 -1.81
C LYS A 470 -8.15 -11.36 -1.57
N ILE A 471 -7.63 -10.84 -0.46
CA ILE A 471 -6.19 -10.89 -0.15
C ILE A 471 -5.80 -12.16 0.62
N ALA A 472 -6.75 -12.84 1.27
CA ALA A 472 -6.51 -14.00 2.12
C ALA A 472 -5.53 -15.06 1.55
N PRO A 473 -5.56 -15.44 0.25
CA PRO A 473 -4.62 -16.41 -0.31
C PRO A 473 -3.14 -15.96 -0.32
N TYR A 474 -2.88 -14.66 -0.15
CA TYR A 474 -1.54 -14.07 -0.20
C TYR A 474 -1.01 -13.76 1.20
N VAL A 475 -1.84 -13.87 2.25
CA VAL A 475 -1.48 -13.50 3.62
C VAL A 475 -0.44 -14.47 4.20
N LYS A 476 0.68 -13.89 4.66
CA LYS A 476 1.78 -14.59 5.35
C LYS A 476 1.93 -14.13 6.79
N HIS A 477 1.37 -12.96 7.12
CA HIS A 477 1.47 -12.32 8.43
C HIS A 477 0.23 -11.43 8.67
N VAL A 478 -0.12 -11.18 9.94
CA VAL A 478 -1.31 -10.39 10.29
C VAL A 478 -0.99 -9.42 11.41
N HIS A 479 -1.37 -8.16 11.22
CA HIS A 479 -1.39 -7.15 12.28
C HIS A 479 -2.82 -6.98 12.78
N LEU A 480 -2.96 -6.93 14.09
CA LEU A 480 -4.22 -6.81 14.82
C LEU A 480 -4.24 -5.52 15.60
N SER A 481 -5.17 -4.66 15.25
CA SER A 481 -5.51 -3.45 15.98
C SER A 481 -7.01 -3.24 15.86
N ASP A 482 -7.56 -2.44 16.77
CA ASP A 482 -8.96 -2.06 16.76
C ASP A 482 -9.13 -0.55 16.63
N ASN A 483 -10.23 -0.14 16.00
CA ASN A 483 -10.61 1.24 15.81
C ASN A 483 -12.10 1.37 15.46
N PHE A 484 -12.58 2.60 15.42
CA PHE A 484 -13.98 2.93 15.12
C PHE A 484 -14.25 3.15 13.62
N GLY A 485 -13.26 2.93 12.75
CA GLY A 485 -13.39 3.07 11.30
C GLY A 485 -13.16 4.47 10.72
N PHE A 486 -12.75 5.45 11.54
CA PHE A 486 -12.52 6.84 11.10
C PHE A 486 -11.06 7.30 11.20
N ALA A 487 -10.34 6.80 12.20
CA ALA A 487 -8.95 7.13 12.46
C ALA A 487 -8.25 5.86 12.96
N ASP A 488 -6.95 5.80 12.74
CA ASP A 488 -6.14 4.71 13.24
C ASP A 488 -5.81 4.93 14.72
N THR A 489 -6.67 4.39 15.59
CA THR A 489 -6.54 4.57 17.04
C THR A 489 -5.62 3.54 17.70
N HIS A 490 -5.18 2.51 16.98
CA HIS A 490 -4.36 1.41 17.51
C HIS A 490 -4.83 0.90 18.89
N LEU A 491 -6.13 0.60 19.02
CA LEU A 491 -6.68 0.02 20.24
C LEU A 491 -6.41 -1.50 20.27
N PRO A 492 -6.38 -2.12 21.47
CA PRO A 492 -6.43 -3.58 21.57
C PRO A 492 -7.70 -4.14 20.90
N PRO A 493 -7.66 -5.34 20.30
CA PRO A 493 -8.84 -6.03 19.80
C PRO A 493 -9.98 -6.04 20.84
N GLY A 494 -11.22 -5.87 20.39
CA GLY A 494 -12.40 -5.89 21.26
C GLY A 494 -12.76 -4.55 21.89
N MET A 495 -11.99 -3.48 21.62
CA MET A 495 -12.25 -2.13 22.11
C MET A 495 -12.76 -1.16 21.05
N GLY A 496 -12.91 -1.62 19.80
CA GLY A 496 -13.45 -0.84 18.69
C GLY A 496 -14.52 -1.60 17.92
N GLU A 497 -14.58 -1.36 16.61
CA GLU A 497 -15.61 -1.91 15.71
C GLU A 497 -15.02 -2.71 14.54
N VAL A 498 -13.73 -3.07 14.58
CA VAL A 498 -13.11 -3.90 13.54
C VAL A 498 -13.78 -5.28 13.51
N PRO A 499 -14.21 -5.79 12.33
CA PRO A 499 -14.83 -7.12 12.18
C PRO A 499 -13.83 -8.27 12.29
N THR A 500 -13.04 -8.29 13.38
CA THR A 500 -11.89 -9.17 13.59
C THR A 500 -12.25 -10.64 13.46
N LYS A 501 -13.38 -11.06 14.03
CA LYS A 501 -13.87 -12.45 13.95
C LYS A 501 -14.11 -12.90 12.52
N GLU A 502 -14.83 -12.11 11.75
CA GLU A 502 -15.18 -12.44 10.38
C GLU A 502 -13.95 -12.43 9.48
N MET A 503 -13.06 -11.46 9.66
CA MET A 503 -11.79 -11.38 8.93
C MET A 503 -10.88 -12.59 9.20
N LEU A 504 -10.63 -12.91 10.46
CA LEU A 504 -9.79 -14.06 10.82
C LEU A 504 -10.36 -15.39 10.31
N LYS A 505 -11.69 -15.55 10.28
CA LYS A 505 -12.33 -16.72 9.65
C LYS A 505 -12.09 -16.81 8.15
N GLU A 506 -12.11 -15.69 7.43
CA GLU A 506 -11.80 -15.70 5.99
C GLU A 506 -10.32 -16.06 5.74
N LEU A 507 -9.41 -15.60 6.61
CA LEU A 507 -8.00 -15.99 6.56
C LEU A 507 -7.80 -17.49 6.83
N GLU A 508 -8.45 -18.05 7.86
CA GLU A 508 -8.38 -19.49 8.14
C GLU A 508 -8.92 -20.35 7.00
N LYS A 509 -10.03 -19.93 6.37
CA LYS A 509 -10.58 -20.62 5.20
C LYS A 509 -9.59 -20.66 4.02
N ALA A 510 -8.75 -19.63 3.88
CA ALA A 510 -7.68 -19.58 2.89
C ALA A 510 -6.42 -20.34 3.31
N GLY A 511 -6.42 -20.98 4.49
CA GLY A 511 -5.31 -21.78 4.99
C GLY A 511 -4.30 -21.02 5.86
N PHE A 512 -4.58 -19.76 6.23
CA PHE A 512 -3.72 -19.01 7.13
C PHE A 512 -3.99 -19.39 8.59
N PHE A 513 -3.01 -20.07 9.19
CA PHE A 513 -2.97 -20.39 10.62
C PHE A 513 -1.76 -19.75 11.32
N GLY A 514 -1.17 -18.74 10.68
CA GLY A 514 -0.01 -18.03 11.17
C GLY A 514 -0.27 -17.24 12.45
N LYS A 515 0.79 -16.57 12.90
CA LYS A 515 0.79 -15.73 14.09
C LYS A 515 0.30 -14.32 13.75
N SER A 516 -0.15 -13.61 14.77
CA SER A 516 -0.67 -12.26 14.65
C SER A 516 0.02 -11.35 15.66
N ILE A 517 0.31 -10.12 15.24
CA ILE A 517 0.95 -9.11 16.07
C ILE A 517 -0.09 -8.09 16.50
N VAL A 518 -0.27 -7.88 17.81
CA VAL A 518 -1.20 -6.87 18.32
C VAL A 518 -0.50 -5.51 18.32
N GLU A 519 -0.83 -4.68 17.33
CA GLU A 519 -0.26 -3.34 17.14
C GLU A 519 -1.09 -2.29 17.86
N ALA A 520 -0.98 -2.27 19.19
CA ALA A 520 -1.67 -1.29 20.04
C ALA A 520 -0.69 -0.25 20.63
N GLY A 521 0.18 0.31 19.77
CA GLY A 521 1.24 1.23 20.18
C GLY A 521 0.72 2.51 20.83
N ALA A 522 -0.36 3.10 20.28
CA ALA A 522 -1.00 4.29 20.85
C ALA A 522 -1.56 3.99 22.26
N PHE A 523 -2.14 2.80 22.46
CA PHE A 523 -2.63 2.37 23.76
C PHE A 523 -1.51 2.29 24.81
N VAL A 524 -0.36 1.67 24.46
CA VAL A 524 0.82 1.64 25.33
C VAL A 524 1.31 3.05 25.64
N GLN A 525 1.35 3.94 24.63
CA GLN A 525 1.82 5.31 24.82
C GLN A 525 0.93 6.12 25.77
N GLN A 526 -0.39 6.00 25.65
CA GLN A 526 -1.34 6.79 26.43
C GLN A 526 -1.59 6.21 27.82
N PHE A 527 -1.77 4.88 27.91
CA PHE A 527 -2.16 4.20 29.15
C PHE A 527 -1.00 3.59 29.93
N LYS A 528 0.21 3.58 29.34
CA LYS A 528 1.44 3.06 29.97
C LYS A 528 1.30 1.62 30.47
N THR A 529 0.47 0.82 29.80
CA THR A 529 0.18 -0.58 30.18
C THR A 529 0.22 -1.48 28.95
N SER A 530 0.52 -2.76 29.16
CA SER A 530 0.58 -3.74 28.08
C SER A 530 -0.83 -4.07 27.55
N PRO A 531 -1.04 -4.08 26.22
CA PRO A 531 -2.32 -4.46 25.62
C PRO A 531 -2.55 -5.98 25.68
N HIS A 532 -1.54 -6.77 26.05
CA HIS A 532 -1.56 -8.23 25.90
C HIS A 532 -2.71 -8.89 26.65
N LYS A 533 -2.96 -8.47 27.90
CA LYS A 533 -4.07 -8.99 28.71
C LYS A 533 -5.41 -8.78 28.00
N PHE A 534 -5.66 -7.59 27.49
CA PHE A 534 -6.88 -7.25 26.78
C PHE A 534 -7.02 -8.05 25.49
N ALA A 535 -5.92 -8.25 24.76
CA ALA A 535 -5.93 -9.08 23.56
C ALA A 535 -6.24 -10.57 23.87
N LEU A 536 -5.67 -11.12 24.94
CA LEU A 536 -5.97 -12.51 25.38
C LEU A 536 -7.45 -12.68 25.72
N GLU A 537 -8.01 -11.70 26.42
CA GLU A 537 -9.43 -11.63 26.78
C GLU A 537 -10.29 -11.49 25.52
N ALA A 538 -10.04 -10.49 24.68
CA ALA A 538 -10.84 -10.22 23.50
C ALA A 538 -10.81 -11.36 22.47
N LEU A 539 -9.66 -12.04 22.33
CA LEU A 539 -9.48 -13.17 21.41
C LEU A 539 -9.73 -14.52 22.08
N GLY A 540 -10.33 -14.55 23.28
CA GLY A 540 -10.86 -15.77 23.89
C GLY A 540 -9.80 -16.84 24.02
N ALA A 541 -8.59 -16.40 24.33
CA ALA A 541 -7.44 -17.27 24.42
C ALA A 541 -7.68 -18.27 25.57
N PRO A 542 -7.49 -19.57 25.35
CA PRO A 542 -7.64 -20.56 26.41
C PRO A 542 -6.57 -20.39 27.49
N VAL A 543 -6.93 -20.68 28.75
CA VAL A 543 -6.01 -20.61 29.90
C VAL A 543 -5.09 -21.84 29.97
N TYR A 544 -5.60 -23.03 29.64
CA TYR A 544 -4.86 -24.29 29.80
C TYR A 544 -4.56 -25.03 28.49
N ALA A 545 -5.57 -25.26 27.64
CA ALA A 545 -5.39 -25.97 26.36
C ALA A 545 -6.31 -25.41 25.26
N PRO A 546 -5.92 -25.52 23.96
CA PRO A 546 -6.55 -24.84 22.83
C PRO A 546 -8.08 -24.94 22.70
N VAL A 547 -8.69 -25.98 23.28
CA VAL A 547 -10.12 -26.30 23.14
C VAL A 547 -10.83 -26.38 24.50
N THR A 548 -10.10 -26.31 25.61
CA THR A 548 -10.67 -26.50 26.96
C THR A 548 -10.96 -25.17 27.62
N GLN A 549 -12.19 -25.06 28.11
CA GLN A 549 -12.59 -24.06 29.08
C GLN A 549 -11.77 -24.22 30.38
N PRO A 550 -11.46 -23.12 31.09
CA PRO A 550 -11.87 -21.75 30.81
C PRO A 550 -10.95 -20.99 29.85
N SER A 551 -11.50 -19.97 29.17
CA SER A 551 -10.73 -18.96 28.42
C SER A 551 -10.57 -17.65 29.21
N TRP A 552 -9.63 -16.80 28.79
CA TRP A 552 -9.37 -15.49 29.39
C TRP A 552 -10.62 -14.58 29.43
N THR A 553 -11.55 -14.73 28.48
CA THR A 553 -12.88 -14.07 28.50
C THR A 553 -13.72 -14.39 29.73
N GLN A 554 -13.48 -15.53 30.36
CA GLN A 554 -14.25 -16.03 31.50
C GLN A 554 -13.44 -15.98 32.79
N ALA A 555 -12.14 -15.66 32.71
CA ALA A 555 -11.26 -15.63 33.87
C ALA A 555 -11.75 -14.66 34.95
N GLY A 556 -12.35 -13.53 34.57
CA GLY A 556 -13.01 -12.61 35.52
C GLY A 556 -14.20 -13.24 36.25
N ALA A 557 -15.02 -14.02 35.55
CA ALA A 557 -16.12 -14.79 36.14
C ALA A 557 -15.62 -15.97 36.98
N LEU A 558 -14.46 -16.58 36.66
CA LEU A 558 -13.82 -17.58 37.54
C LEU A 558 -13.33 -16.98 38.86
N TYR A 559 -12.81 -15.76 38.85
CA TYR A 559 -12.44 -15.07 40.10
C TYR A 559 -13.65 -14.86 41.02
N GLY A 560 -14.88 -14.76 40.48
CA GLY A 560 -16.13 -14.70 41.25
C GLY A 560 -16.77 -16.06 41.55
N ALA A 561 -16.73 -17.02 40.61
CA ALA A 561 -17.49 -18.27 40.67
C ALA A 561 -16.68 -19.49 41.14
N ALA A 562 -15.35 -19.45 41.11
CA ALA A 562 -14.49 -20.57 41.47
C ALA A 562 -13.21 -20.08 42.15
N GLY A 563 -13.26 -20.02 43.48
CA GLY A 563 -12.11 -19.80 44.37
C GLY A 563 -11.06 -20.90 44.27
N TYR A 564 -10.38 -20.98 43.13
CA TYR A 564 -9.31 -21.93 42.84
C TYR A 564 -8.02 -21.20 42.47
N PHE A 565 -7.77 -20.02 43.04
CA PHE A 565 -6.46 -19.33 43.11
C PHE A 565 -6.43 -18.17 44.10
N ALA A 566 -7.56 -17.80 44.73
CA ALA A 566 -7.47 -17.29 46.09
C ALA A 566 -6.79 -18.39 46.91
N GLY A 567 -5.78 -18.07 47.73
CA GLY A 567 -5.19 -19.05 48.63
C GLY A 567 -6.28 -19.71 49.49
N TYR A 568 -5.89 -20.62 50.38
CA TYR A 568 -6.83 -21.36 51.26
C TYR A 568 -7.76 -20.49 52.12
N GLY A 569 -7.83 -19.18 51.92
CA GLY A 569 -8.62 -18.25 52.71
C GLY A 569 -8.19 -18.34 54.16
N THR A 570 -9.02 -17.79 55.03
CA THR A 570 -8.87 -17.93 56.47
C THR A 570 -9.29 -19.31 57.00
N PHE A 571 -9.33 -20.36 56.16
CA PHE A 571 -9.69 -21.73 56.59
C PHE A 571 -8.63 -22.34 57.51
N LEU A 572 -7.37 -21.97 57.33
CA LEU A 572 -6.28 -22.43 58.17
C LEU A 572 -6.36 -21.72 59.54
N PRO A 573 -6.69 -22.43 60.64
CA PRO A 573 -6.91 -21.76 61.91
C PRO A 573 -5.61 -21.13 62.42
N GLU A 574 -5.63 -19.81 62.68
CA GLU A 574 -4.52 -19.00 63.20
C GLU A 574 -3.83 -19.66 64.41
N GLN A 575 -4.60 -20.43 65.19
CA GLN A 575 -4.15 -21.19 66.36
C GLN A 575 -3.07 -22.25 66.05
N HIS A 576 -3.12 -22.93 64.90
CA HIS A 576 -2.12 -23.95 64.54
C HIS A 576 -0.80 -23.32 64.10
N PHE A 577 -0.83 -22.14 63.46
CA PHE A 577 0.37 -21.45 62.98
C PHE A 577 1.06 -20.69 64.11
N ALA A 578 0.31 -20.17 65.08
CA ALA A 578 0.85 -19.56 66.29
C ALA A 578 1.48 -20.58 67.27
N MET A 579 1.02 -21.84 67.27
CA MET A 579 1.55 -22.89 68.16
C MET A 579 2.80 -23.60 67.65
N TYR A 580 2.95 -23.82 66.34
CA TYR A 580 3.99 -24.72 65.78
C TYR A 580 5.13 -24.03 65.02
N GLY A 581 5.15 -22.69 64.97
CA GLY A 581 6.38 -21.92 64.70
C GLY A 581 7.03 -22.15 63.34
N THR A 582 6.41 -21.64 62.28
CA THR A 582 7.10 -21.36 61.01
C THR A 582 6.83 -19.92 60.60
N SER A 583 7.89 -19.11 60.52
CA SER A 583 7.84 -17.74 60.03
C SER A 583 7.57 -17.76 58.52
N LEU A 584 6.45 -17.16 58.11
CA LEU A 584 6.10 -16.90 56.70
C LEU A 584 6.21 -15.40 56.38
N THR A 585 7.26 -14.75 56.89
CA THR A 585 7.56 -13.36 56.55
C THR A 585 7.96 -13.29 55.07
N GLY A 586 7.03 -12.83 54.23
CA GLY A 586 7.22 -12.67 52.79
C GLY A 586 6.06 -13.20 51.93
N ILE A 587 5.10 -13.91 52.53
CA ILE A 587 3.91 -14.39 51.81
C ILE A 587 2.78 -13.34 51.91
N PRO A 588 2.04 -13.06 50.81
CA PRO A 588 0.82 -12.24 50.85
C PRO A 588 -0.21 -12.79 51.84
N VAL A 589 -0.99 -11.92 52.47
CA VAL A 589 -2.00 -12.29 53.48
C VAL A 589 -3.01 -13.29 52.90
N GLU A 590 -3.30 -13.16 51.60
CA GLU A 590 -4.21 -13.99 50.81
C GLU A 590 -3.73 -15.44 50.67
N LEU A 591 -2.45 -15.70 50.94
CA LEU A 591 -1.81 -17.02 50.88
C LEU A 591 -1.40 -17.53 52.28
N GLY A 592 -1.93 -16.93 53.36
CA GLY A 592 -1.61 -17.30 54.75
C GLY A 592 -0.46 -16.50 55.37
N GLY A 593 -0.10 -15.37 54.76
CA GLY A 593 0.89 -14.42 55.27
C GLY A 593 0.45 -13.67 56.53
N GLN A 594 1.40 -13.08 57.23
CA GLN A 594 1.16 -12.37 58.49
C GLN A 594 0.36 -11.07 58.27
N MET A 595 -0.76 -10.91 59.00
CA MET A 595 -1.56 -9.67 58.93
C MET A 595 -0.82 -8.48 59.59
N PRO A 596 -0.85 -7.29 58.97
CA PRO A 596 -0.27 -6.09 59.56
C PRO A 596 -0.91 -5.75 60.91
N GLY A 597 -0.09 -5.59 61.96
CA GLY A 597 -0.54 -5.12 63.28
C GLY A 597 -0.65 -6.19 64.39
N LYS A 598 -0.37 -7.47 64.13
CA LYS A 598 -0.30 -8.50 65.18
C LYS A 598 1.13 -9.03 65.39
N ARG A 599 1.63 -8.88 66.62
CA ARG A 599 2.91 -9.46 67.09
C ARG A 599 2.75 -10.95 67.41
N THR A 600 3.67 -11.76 66.92
CA THR A 600 3.83 -13.18 67.28
C THR A 600 4.32 -13.31 68.72
N GLY A 601 3.69 -14.18 69.51
CA GLY A 601 3.91 -14.32 70.96
C GLY A 601 5.20 -15.03 71.41
N LEU A 602 6.23 -15.14 70.55
CA LEU A 602 7.48 -15.83 70.89
C LEU A 602 8.70 -15.04 70.39
N ALA A 603 9.17 -14.10 71.22
CA ALA A 603 10.58 -13.73 71.38
C ALA A 603 10.70 -12.86 72.62
N GLY A 604 11.56 -13.29 73.56
CA GLY A 604 11.69 -12.73 74.90
C GLY A 604 11.97 -11.23 74.94
N THR A 605 11.23 -10.56 75.81
CA THR A 605 11.52 -9.22 76.34
C THR A 605 12.91 -9.22 76.98
N PRO A 606 13.67 -8.13 76.82
CA PRO A 606 14.04 -7.38 78.02
C PRO A 606 13.40 -6.00 78.00
N MET A 607 12.89 -5.62 79.16
CA MET A 607 12.37 -4.28 79.44
C MET A 607 13.53 -3.30 79.57
N GLU A 608 13.43 -2.16 78.89
CA GLU A 608 13.56 -0.81 79.44
C GLU A 608 12.74 0.16 78.57
#